data_AF-A0A968Q9C4-F1
#
_entry.id   AF-A0A968Q9C4-F1
#
_cell.length_a   1.000
_cell.length_b   1.000
_cell.length_c   1.000
_cell.angle_alpha   90.00
_cell.angle_beta   90.00
_cell.angle_gamma   90.00
#
_symmetry.space_group_name_H-M   'P 1'
#
loop_
_entity.id
_entity.type
_entity.pdbx_description
1 polymer ?
#
loop_
_entity_poly.entity_id
_entity_poly.type
_entity_poly.pdbx_seq_one_letter_code
_entity_poly.pdbx_strand_id
1 'polypeptide(L)' 'MNQGYRLSLEHADQRRYRSGAWQTGSPLEGSRVSDILAALEGQLQAHRGEYVRLVGIDPRAKRRVLEATIQRP' A
#
# COMPACT_ATOMS: atom_id res chain seq x y z
N MET A 1 11.31 -11.95 13.18
CA MET A 1 11.04 -10.56 12.77
C MET A 1 10.20 -9.92 13.86
N ASN A 2 10.76 -8.90 14.52
CA ASN A 2 10.08 -8.11 15.55
C ASN A 2 8.72 -7.67 15.00
N GLN A 3 7.64 -7.75 15.76
CA GLN A 3 6.25 -7.58 15.30
C GLN A 3 5.99 -6.15 14.78
N GLY A 4 6.55 -5.86 13.60
CA GLY A 4 6.56 -4.59 12.91
C GLY A 4 5.23 -4.31 12.24
N TYR A 5 5.04 -3.04 11.89
CA TYR A 5 3.86 -2.56 11.18
C TYR A 5 3.59 -3.41 9.93
N ARG A 6 2.32 -3.75 9.69
CA ARG A 6 1.90 -4.37 8.43
C ARG A 6 1.86 -3.29 7.36
N LEU A 7 2.49 -3.54 6.23
CA LEU A 7 2.45 -2.65 5.08
C LEU A 7 1.48 -3.22 4.03
N SER A 8 0.71 -2.34 3.41
CA SER A 8 -0.13 -2.66 2.25
C SER A 8 -0.19 -1.45 1.33
N LEU A 9 -0.54 -1.69 0.07
CA LEU A 9 -0.88 -0.61 -0.85
C LEU A 9 -2.39 -0.45 -0.94
N GLU A 10 -2.82 0.78 -1.19
CA GLU A 10 -4.17 1.05 -1.64
C GLU A 10 -4.11 1.88 -2.92
N HIS A 11 -5.03 1.63 -3.84
CA HIS A 11 -5.07 2.28 -5.14
C HIS A 11 -6.44 2.89 -5.43
N ALA A 12 -6.45 3.88 -6.31
CA ALA A 12 -7.65 4.54 -6.76
C ALA A 12 -7.46 5.14 -8.17
N ASP A 13 -8.36 4.80 -9.08
CA ASP A 13 -8.54 5.54 -10.33
C ASP A 13 -8.92 7.01 -10.07
N GLN A 14 -8.86 7.84 -11.11
CA GLN A 14 -9.09 9.29 -10.99
C GLN A 14 -10.49 9.65 -10.46
N ARG A 15 -11.51 8.82 -10.72
CA ARG A 15 -12.88 9.05 -10.24
C ARG A 15 -12.99 8.70 -8.76
N ARG A 16 -12.47 7.54 -8.35
CA ARG A 16 -12.46 7.07 -6.95
C ARG A 16 -11.64 7.98 -6.05
N TYR A 17 -10.50 8.46 -6.54
CA TYR A 17 -9.66 9.41 -5.81
C TYR A 17 -10.43 10.69 -5.46
N ARG A 18 -11.21 11.24 -6.40
CA ARG A 18 -12.04 12.45 -6.15
C ARG A 18 -13.09 12.26 -5.07
N SER A 19 -13.63 11.05 -4.91
CA SER A 19 -14.58 10.73 -3.84
C SER A 19 -13.91 10.18 -2.58
N GLY A 20 -12.57 10.16 -2.50
CA GLY A 20 -11.82 9.59 -1.38
C GLY A 20 -12.01 8.08 -1.21
N ALA A 21 -12.45 7.38 -2.25
CA ALA A 21 -12.64 5.94 -2.24
C ALA A 21 -11.34 5.25 -2.64
N TRP A 22 -10.82 4.39 -1.78
CA TRP A 22 -9.59 3.62 -2.01
C TRP A 22 -9.88 2.14 -1.99
N GLN A 23 -9.16 1.38 -2.81
CA GLN A 23 -9.21 -0.08 -2.82
C GLN A 23 -7.95 -0.62 -2.17
N THR A 24 -8.11 -1.50 -1.19
CA THR A 24 -6.97 -2.12 -0.51
C THR A 24 -6.42 -3.26 -1.35
N GLY A 25 -5.14 -3.16 -1.70
CA GLY A 25 -4.39 -4.21 -2.37
C GLY A 25 -3.88 -5.26 -1.38
N SER A 26 -3.15 -6.25 -1.90
CA SER A 26 -2.59 -7.31 -1.07
C SER A 26 -1.58 -6.74 -0.05
N PRO A 27 -1.50 -7.33 1.17
CA PRO A 27 -0.44 -7.00 2.11
C PRO A 27 0.94 -7.25 1.49
N LEU A 28 1.90 -6.37 1.79
CA LEU A 28 3.29 -6.56 1.43
C LEU A 28 3.92 -7.51 2.46
N GLU A 29 3.97 -8.79 2.13
CA GLU A 29 4.52 -9.84 2.99
C GLU A 29 5.86 -10.33 2.45
N GLY A 30 6.78 -10.69 3.35
CA GLY A 30 8.09 -11.17 2.96
C GLY A 30 9.00 -11.41 4.15
N SER A 31 9.90 -12.38 4.01
CA SER A 31 10.93 -12.67 5.02
C SER A 31 12.22 -11.88 4.78
N ARG A 32 12.31 -11.18 3.64
CA ARG A 32 13.43 -10.32 3.26
C ARG A 32 12.89 -9.02 2.69
N VAL A 33 13.67 -7.94 2.84
CA VAL A 33 13.34 -6.62 2.26
C VAL A 33 13.18 -6.71 0.74
N SER A 34 13.95 -7.56 0.07
CA SER A 34 13.84 -7.81 -1.37
C SER A 34 12.45 -8.29 -1.80
N ASP A 35 11.83 -9.18 -1.01
CA ASP A 35 10.53 -9.77 -1.34
C ASP A 35 9.44 -8.71 -1.25
N ILE A 36 9.54 -7.86 -0.21
CA ILE A 36 8.64 -6.72 0.01
C ILE A 36 8.77 -5.70 -1.12
N LEU A 37 10.00 -5.38 -1.54
CA LEU A 37 10.25 -4.46 -2.66
C LEU A 37 9.71 -5.02 -3.99
N ALA A 38 9.91 -6.31 -4.26
CA ALA A 38 9.39 -6.94 -5.46
C ALA A 38 7.85 -6.94 -5.50
N ALA A 39 7.21 -7.23 -4.36
CA ALA A 39 5.74 -7.15 -4.24
C ALA A 39 5.23 -5.72 -4.42
N LEU A 40 5.92 -4.74 -3.83
CA LEU A 40 5.62 -3.31 -3.97
C LEU A 40 5.69 -2.90 -5.45
N GLU A 41 6.80 -3.21 -6.13
CA GLU A 41 6.99 -2.90 -7.55
C GLU A 41 5.89 -3.55 -8.39
N GLY A 42 5.61 -4.85 -8.20
CA GLY A 42 4.57 -5.56 -8.93
C GLY A 42 3.19 -4.89 -8.82
N GLN A 43 2.82 -4.44 -7.63
CA GLN A 43 1.56 -3.73 -7.45
C GLN A 43 1.55 -2.33 -8.07
N LEU A 44 2.64 -1.56 -7.96
CA LEU A 44 2.75 -0.26 -8.64
C LEU A 44 2.60 -0.42 -10.16
N GLN A 45 3.24 -1.45 -10.72
CA GLN A 45 3.12 -1.77 -12.15
C GLN A 45 1.69 -2.17 -12.55
N ALA A 46 1.01 -2.98 -11.72
CA ALA A 46 -0.36 -3.41 -11.97
C ALA A 46 -1.37 -2.25 -11.97
N HIS A 47 -1.05 -1.16 -11.25
CA HIS A 47 -1.92 0.02 -11.10
C HIS A 47 -1.33 1.27 -11.75
N ARG A 48 -0.56 1.13 -12.83
CA ARG A 48 -0.05 2.28 -13.59
C ARG A 48 -1.19 3.22 -14.01
N GLY A 49 -0.98 4.52 -13.85
CA GLY A 49 -1.99 5.53 -14.19
C GLY A 49 -3.07 5.71 -13.10
N GLU A 50 -2.94 5.03 -11.97
CA GLU A 50 -3.78 5.24 -10.78
C GLU A 50 -2.99 5.96 -9.68
N TYR A 51 -3.73 6.55 -8.73
CA TYR A 51 -3.16 6.97 -7.46
C TYR A 51 -2.88 5.73 -6.62
N VAL A 52 -1.69 5.63 -6.05
CA VAL A 52 -1.33 4.54 -5.13
C VAL A 52 -0.76 5.13 -3.84
N ARG A 53 -1.27 4.69 -2.70
CA ARG A 53 -0.75 5.05 -1.37
C ARG A 53 -0.23 3.83 -0.62
N LEU A 54 0.90 4.01 0.03
CA LEU A 54 1.44 3.10 1.02
C LEU A 54 0.74 3.33 2.35
N VAL A 55 0.33 2.24 2.99
CA VAL A 55 -0.36 2.23 4.28
C VAL A 55 0.42 1.38 5.25
N GLY A 56 0.73 1.94 6.41
CA GLY A 56 1.25 1.19 7.56
C GLY A 56 0.18 1.00 8.62
N ILE A 57 -0.01 -0.23 9.07
CA ILE A 57 -0.98 -0.60 10.11
C ILE A 57 -0.22 -1.13 11.32
N ASP A 58 -0.54 -0.59 12.50
CA ASP A 58 -0.19 -1.18 13.78
C ASP A 58 -1.12 -2.38 14.06
N PRO A 59 -0.64 -3.63 14.02
CA PRO A 59 -1.51 -4.79 14.21
C PRO A 59 -2.01 -4.92 15.65
N ARG A 60 -1.34 -4.30 16.63
CA ARG A 60 -1.74 -4.33 18.05
C ARG A 60 -2.81 -3.28 18.31
N ALA A 61 -2.56 -2.04 17.89
CA ALA A 61 -3.51 -0.94 18.06
C ALA A 61 -4.62 -0.91 16.98
N LYS A 62 -4.53 -1.77 15.95
CA LYS A 62 -5.47 -1.86 14.81
C LYS A 62 -5.72 -0.50 14.15
N ARG A 63 -4.67 0.30 14.00
CA ARG A 63 -4.75 1.68 13.47
C ARG A 63 -3.75 1.90 12.35
N ARG A 64 -4.10 2.82 11.45
CA ARG A 64 -3.19 3.33 10.42
C ARG A 64 -2.20 4.28 11.09
N VAL A 65 -0.91 4.06 10.85
CA VAL A 65 0.20 4.85 11.41
C VAL A 65 1.01 5.56 10.31
N LEU A 66 0.83 5.14 9.06
CA LEU A 66 1.46 5.74 7.88
C LEU A 66 0.45 5.74 6.75
N GLU A 67 0.33 6.87 6.06
CA GLU A 67 -0.35 7.00 4.77
C GLU A 67 0.47 7.93 3.88
N ALA A 68 0.98 7.41 2.77
CA ALA A 68 1.79 8.18 1.84
C ALA A 68 1.44 7.83 0.39
N THR A 69 0.95 8.80 -0.38
CA THR A 69 0.74 8.62 -1.82
C THR A 69 2.08 8.58 -2.53
N ILE A 70 2.43 7.41 -3.08
CA ILE A 70 3.73 7.12 -3.70
C ILE A 70 3.64 7.03 -5.24
N GLN A 71 2.43 7.00 -5.80
CA GLN A 71 2.19 7.07 -7.23
C GLN A 71 1.01 8.01 -7.51
N ARG A 72 1.11 8.76 -8.60
CA ARG A 72 0.02 9.55 -9.18
C ARG A 72 -0.04 9.25 -10.69
N PRO A 73 -1.22 9.36 -11.31
CA PRO A 73 -1.38 9.23 -12.77
C PRO A 73 -0.50 10.21 -13.55
#